data_AF-A0A453P6K5-F1
#
_entry.id   AF-A0A453P6K5-F1
#
_cell.length_a   1.000
_cell.length_b   1.000
_cell.length_c   1.000
_cell.angle_alpha   90.00
_cell.angle_beta   90.00
_cell.angle_gamma   90.00
#
_symmetry.space_group_name_H-M   'P 1'
#
loop_
_entity.id
_entity.type
_entity.pdbx_description
1 polymer ?
#
loop_
_entity_poly.entity_id
_entity_poly.type
_entity_poly.pdbx_seq_one_letter_code
_entity_poly.pdbx_strand_id
1 'polypeptide(L)'
;MLEVCYWQPGLTGGSQDTYVRHMLLRARSKGWRVVVFNSRGCANSPVTTAKFYSASFTGDLRQVVDHVLTRYPQSNIYAAGWSLGANILVRYLGEETDKCSLSGAVSMCNPFNLVIADEDFHKGFNNIYDRALANSLRAIFKKNFIKF
;
A
#
# COMPACT_ATOMS: atom_id res chain seq x y z
N MET A 1 -21.30 6.47 -14.37
CA MET A 1 -20.64 6.67 -13.07
C MET A 1 -19.18 6.24 -13.26
N LEU A 2 -18.20 7.10 -12.96
CA LEU A 2 -16.78 6.78 -13.18
C LEU A 2 -16.22 6.09 -11.93
N GLU A 3 -15.61 4.93 -12.08
CA GLU A 3 -15.06 4.13 -10.98
C GLU A 3 -13.68 4.65 -10.56
N VAL A 4 -13.35 4.53 -9.28
CA VAL A 4 -12.02 4.86 -8.75
C VAL A 4 -11.32 3.59 -8.30
N CYS A 5 -10.15 3.29 -8.88
CA CYS A 5 -9.24 2.26 -8.38
C CYS A 5 -8.13 2.92 -7.56
N TYR A 6 -8.08 2.53 -6.29
CA TYR A 6 -6.98 2.82 -5.38
C TYR A 6 -5.96 1.69 -5.41
N TRP A 7 -4.67 2.02 -5.47
CA TRP A 7 -3.57 1.06 -5.45
C TRP A 7 -2.63 1.29 -4.26
N GLN A 8 -2.37 0.22 -3.51
CA GLN A 8 -1.38 0.19 -2.43
C GLN A 8 -0.15 -0.65 -2.82
N PRO A 9 1.02 -0.02 -3.05
CA PRO A 9 2.28 -0.70 -3.27
C PRO A 9 2.73 -1.55 -2.07
N GLY A 10 3.69 -2.44 -2.33
CA GLY A 10 4.36 -3.23 -1.30
C GLY A 10 5.36 -2.42 -0.46
N LEU A 11 6.09 -3.13 0.42
CA LEU A 11 7.11 -2.54 1.28
C LEU A 11 8.16 -1.79 0.45
N THR A 12 8.40 -0.52 0.78
CA THR A 12 9.30 0.42 0.10
C THR A 12 8.94 0.76 -1.36
N GLY A 13 7.86 0.19 -1.89
CA GLY A 13 7.37 0.46 -3.24
C GLY A 13 6.65 1.79 -3.36
N GLY A 14 6.30 2.16 -4.59
CA GLY A 14 5.70 3.46 -4.85
C GLY A 14 5.04 3.60 -6.21
N SER A 15 4.42 4.76 -6.44
CA SER A 15 3.70 5.08 -7.68
C SER A 15 4.54 5.04 -8.95
N GLN A 16 5.87 5.07 -8.82
CA GLN A 16 6.80 4.98 -9.96
C GLN A 16 7.21 3.56 -10.32
N ASP A 17 6.86 2.56 -9.50
CA ASP A 17 7.22 1.18 -9.79
C ASP A 17 6.52 0.70 -11.06
N THR A 18 7.25 -0.04 -11.90
CA THR A 18 6.77 -0.50 -13.21
C THR A 18 5.46 -1.28 -13.08
N TYR A 19 5.36 -2.24 -12.15
CA TYR A 19 4.14 -3.04 -11.98
C TYR A 19 2.92 -2.18 -11.63
N VAL A 20 3.09 -1.15 -10.79
CA VAL A 20 2.04 -0.18 -10.46
C VAL A 20 1.64 0.56 -11.74
N ARG A 21 2.59 1.17 -12.44
CA ARG A 21 2.31 1.97 -13.64
C ARG A 21 1.60 1.17 -14.73
N HIS A 22 2.00 -0.08 -14.96
CA HIS A 22 1.35 -0.95 -15.94
C HIS A 22 -0.11 -1.23 -15.57
N MET A 23 -0.40 -1.52 -14.29
CA MET A 23 -1.77 -1.71 -13.81
C MET A 23 -2.62 -0.46 -13.96
N LEU A 24 -2.10 0.71 -13.60
CA LEU A 24 -2.82 1.98 -13.70
C LEU A 24 -3.12 2.35 -15.15
N LEU A 25 -2.16 2.13 -16.07
CA LEU A 25 -2.38 2.35 -17.51
C LEU A 25 -3.52 1.47 -18.03
N ARG A 26 -3.56 0.21 -17.58
CA ARG A 26 -4.64 -0.70 -17.96
C ARG A 26 -5.99 -0.26 -17.40
N ALA A 27 -6.08 0.08 -16.13
CA ALA A 27 -7.30 0.59 -15.50
C ALA A 27 -7.78 1.88 -16.18
N ARG A 28 -6.87 2.84 -16.42
CA ARG A 28 -7.19 4.09 -17.14
C ARG A 28 -7.69 3.84 -18.56
N SER A 29 -7.12 2.87 -19.29
CA SER A 29 -7.59 2.48 -20.63
C SER A 29 -9.02 1.92 -20.65
N LYS A 30 -9.52 1.50 -19.48
CA LYS A 30 -10.90 1.04 -19.27
C LYS A 30 -11.83 2.13 -18.72
N GLY A 31 -11.36 3.38 -18.66
CA GLY A 31 -12.16 4.53 -18.20
C GLY A 31 -12.14 4.75 -16.69
N TRP A 32 -11.27 4.05 -15.95
CA TRP A 32 -11.19 4.21 -14.49
C TRP A 32 -10.35 5.42 -14.11
N ARG A 33 -10.74 6.09 -13.02
CA ARG A 33 -9.85 7.00 -12.29
C ARG A 33 -8.91 6.17 -11.43
N VAL A 34 -7.65 6.55 -11.40
CA VAL A 34 -6.61 5.80 -10.70
C VAL A 34 -5.92 6.67 -9.66
N VAL A 35 -5.77 6.13 -8.46
CA VAL A 35 -5.10 6.77 -7.33
C VAL A 35 -4.07 5.78 -6.78
N VAL A 36 -2.86 6.23 -6.51
CA VAL A 36 -1.85 5.43 -5.79
C VAL A 36 -1.60 6.09 -4.46
N PHE A 37 -1.67 5.32 -3.38
CA PHE A 37 -1.18 5.78 -2.08
C PHE A 37 0.28 5.37 -1.91
N ASN A 38 1.12 6.38 -1.71
CA ASN A 38 2.51 6.17 -1.33
C ASN A 38 2.59 6.20 0.20
N SER A 39 2.97 5.05 0.77
CA SER A 39 3.24 4.97 2.20
C SER A 39 4.28 5.99 2.65
N ARG A 40 4.22 6.39 3.92
CA ARG A 40 5.13 7.37 4.53
C ARG A 40 6.60 7.06 4.20
N GLY A 41 7.32 8.02 3.62
CA GLY A 41 8.73 7.88 3.25
C GLY A 41 9.00 7.17 1.91
N CYS A 42 7.99 6.59 1.26
CA CYS A 42 8.12 5.91 -0.03
C CYS A 42 7.84 6.87 -1.19
N ALA A 43 8.36 6.57 -2.39
CA ALA A 43 8.23 7.44 -3.58
C ALA A 43 8.54 8.93 -3.33
N ASN A 44 9.51 9.22 -2.46
CA ASN A 44 9.88 10.57 -2.00
C ASN A 44 8.81 11.32 -1.20
N SER A 45 7.73 10.67 -0.78
CA SER A 45 6.76 11.24 0.16
C SER A 45 7.43 11.55 1.50
N PRO A 46 7.14 12.71 2.12
CA PRO A 46 7.76 13.09 3.38
C PRO A 46 7.26 12.20 4.54
N VAL A 47 8.12 12.03 5.55
CA VAL A 47 7.71 11.57 6.88
C VAL A 47 7.60 12.81 7.76
N THR A 48 6.39 13.17 8.18
CA THR A 48 6.10 14.42 8.93
C THR A 48 5.78 14.20 10.40
N THR A 49 5.71 12.94 10.85
CA THR A 49 5.57 12.57 12.26
C THR A 49 6.54 11.44 12.60
N ALA A 50 6.81 11.20 13.88
CA ALA A 50 7.62 10.07 14.35
C ALA A 50 6.98 8.68 14.14
N LYS A 51 6.01 8.55 13.22
CA LYS A 51 5.31 7.31 12.88
C LYS A 51 5.66 6.87 11.47
N PHE A 52 6.12 5.63 11.35
CA PHE A 52 6.23 4.91 10.08
C PHE A 52 4.94 4.15 9.77
N TYR A 53 4.89 3.53 8.60
CA TYR A 53 3.84 2.58 8.24
C TYR A 53 4.30 1.14 8.57
N SER A 54 3.35 0.25 8.80
CA SER A 54 3.60 -1.16 9.08
C SER A 54 2.43 -2.00 8.56
N ALA A 55 2.60 -3.32 8.54
CA ALA A 55 1.52 -4.25 8.17
C ALA A 55 0.27 -4.11 9.06
N SER A 56 0.47 -3.74 10.33
CA SER A 56 -0.59 -3.60 11.32
C SER A 56 -1.24 -2.22 11.34
N PHE A 57 -0.65 -1.22 10.67
CA PHE A 57 -1.13 0.15 10.73
C PHE A 57 -2.06 0.48 9.55
N THR A 58 -3.35 0.54 9.83
CA THR A 58 -4.44 0.82 8.88
C THR A 58 -4.91 2.27 8.89
N GLY A 59 -4.36 3.11 9.77
CA GLY A 59 -4.79 4.51 9.94
C GLY A 59 -4.58 5.38 8.70
N ASP A 60 -3.45 5.24 8.01
CA ASP A 60 -3.22 5.99 6.77
C ASP A 60 -4.19 5.57 5.66
N LEU A 61 -4.49 4.27 5.57
CA LEU A 61 -5.43 3.75 4.58
C LEU A 61 -6.84 4.32 4.80
N ARG A 62 -7.31 4.38 6.05
CA ARG A 62 -8.58 5.05 6.40
C ARG A 62 -8.63 6.48 5.87
N GLN A 63 -7.60 7.27 6.19
CA GLN A 63 -7.53 8.66 5.75
C GLN A 63 -7.54 8.81 4.23
N VAL A 64 -6.88 7.90 3.51
CA VAL A 64 -6.88 7.94 2.04
C VAL A 64 -8.25 7.56 1.48
N VAL A 65 -8.90 6.53 2.01
CA VAL A 65 -10.25 6.14 1.58
C VAL A 65 -11.23 7.31 1.79
N ASP A 66 -11.22 7.93 2.96
CA ASP A 66 -12.05 9.10 3.28
C ASP A 66 -11.78 10.28 2.35
N HIS A 67 -10.49 10.54 2.06
CA HIS A 67 -10.09 11.60 1.14
C HIS A 67 -10.61 11.35 -0.28
N VAL A 68 -10.52 10.12 -0.78
CA VAL A 68 -10.98 9.75 -2.12
C VAL A 68 -12.51 9.82 -2.20
N LEU A 69 -13.23 9.32 -1.18
CA LEU A 69 -14.69 9.43 -1.08
C LEU A 69 -15.14 10.88 -1.09
N THR A 70 -14.50 11.73 -0.28
CA THR A 70 -14.83 13.16 -0.20
C THR A 70 -14.64 13.85 -1.55
N ARG A 71 -13.58 13.48 -2.29
CA ARG A 71 -13.30 14.06 -3.61
C ARG A 71 -14.21 13.53 -4.72
N TYR A 72 -14.69 12.29 -4.60
CA TYR A 72 -15.50 11.61 -5.60
C TYR A 72 -16.73 10.92 -4.98
N PRO A 73 -17.67 11.69 -4.38
CA PRO A 73 -18.73 11.15 -3.52
C PRO A 73 -19.75 10.27 -4.24
N GLN A 74 -19.84 10.37 -5.57
CA GLN A 74 -20.75 9.57 -6.39
C GLN A 74 -20.05 8.38 -7.08
N SER A 75 -18.79 8.08 -6.75
CA SER A 75 -18.02 7.03 -7.41
C SER A 75 -17.94 5.78 -6.54
N ASN A 76 -18.14 4.61 -7.14
CA ASN A 76 -17.72 3.36 -6.51
C ASN A 76 -16.20 3.33 -6.38
N ILE A 77 -15.71 2.92 -5.21
CA ILE A 77 -14.29 2.84 -4.92
C ILE A 77 -13.88 1.39 -4.78
N TYR A 78 -12.89 0.99 -5.56
CA TYR A 78 -12.27 -0.31 -5.48
C TYR A 78 -10.82 -0.17 -5.03
N ALA A 79 -10.36 -1.08 -4.20
CA ALA A 79 -8.98 -1.10 -3.73
C ALA A 79 -8.21 -2.30 -4.27
N ALA A 80 -6.93 -2.13 -4.52
CA ALA A 80 -6.03 -3.22 -4.83
C ALA A 80 -4.72 -3.03 -4.06
N GLY A 81 -4.23 -4.10 -3.44
CA GLY A 81 -3.00 -4.09 -2.66
C GLY A 81 -2.04 -5.18 -3.12
N TRP A 82 -0.75 -4.86 -3.12
CA TRP A 82 0.33 -5.81 -3.44
C TRP A 82 1.22 -6.07 -2.23
N SER A 83 1.53 -7.35 -1.95
CA SER A 83 2.45 -7.75 -0.88
C SER A 83 2.07 -7.12 0.47
N LEU A 84 2.94 -6.34 1.10
CA LEU A 84 2.62 -5.61 2.34
C LEU A 84 1.37 -4.72 2.21
N GLY A 85 1.20 -4.07 1.05
CA GLY A 85 0.02 -3.27 0.76
C GLY A 85 -1.27 -4.09 0.72
N ALA A 86 -1.17 -5.33 0.25
CA ALA A 86 -2.26 -6.30 0.31
C ALA A 86 -2.60 -6.64 1.77
N ASN A 87 -1.59 -6.94 2.59
CA ASN A 87 -1.78 -7.27 4.00
C ASN A 87 -2.51 -6.15 4.77
N ILE A 88 -2.06 -4.90 4.60
CA ILE A 88 -2.71 -3.71 5.19
C ILE A 88 -4.16 -3.59 4.71
N LEU A 89 -4.41 -3.81 3.41
CA LEU A 89 -5.75 -3.74 2.83
C LEU A 89 -6.69 -4.79 3.44
N VAL A 90 -6.30 -6.07 3.50
CA VAL A 90 -7.18 -7.10 4.07
C VAL A 90 -7.41 -6.90 5.56
N ARG A 91 -6.41 -6.41 6.28
CA ARG A 91 -6.57 -6.02 7.68
C ARG A 91 -7.59 -4.89 7.83
N TYR A 92 -7.49 -3.83 7.02
CA TYR A 92 -8.46 -2.74 7.01
C TYR A 92 -9.88 -3.25 6.75
N LEU A 93 -10.07 -4.11 5.74
CA LEU A 93 -11.39 -4.71 5.44
C LEU A 93 -11.95 -5.48 6.65
N GLY A 94 -11.10 -6.25 7.34
CA GLY A 94 -11.49 -6.99 8.54
C GLY A 94 -11.79 -6.10 9.75
N GLU A 95 -11.15 -4.93 9.86
CA GLU A 95 -11.40 -3.96 10.93
C GLU A 95 -12.66 -3.12 10.66
N GLU A 96 -12.96 -2.77 9.40
CA GLU A 96 -14.12 -1.96 9.03
C GLU A 96 -15.43 -2.75 8.94
N THR A 97 -15.34 -4.04 8.59
CA THR A 97 -16.51 -4.94 8.45
C THR A 97 -17.65 -4.30 7.63
N ASP A 98 -18.83 -4.15 8.23
CA ASP A 98 -20.04 -3.59 7.60
C ASP A 98 -19.96 -2.08 7.36
N LYS A 99 -18.97 -1.41 7.95
CA LYS A 99 -18.72 0.04 7.75
C LYS A 99 -17.78 0.32 6.59
N CYS A 100 -17.24 -0.73 5.95
CA CYS A 100 -16.32 -0.57 4.84
C CYS A 100 -17.00 0.16 3.68
N SER A 101 -16.41 1.29 3.28
CA SER A 101 -16.93 2.12 2.18
C SER A 101 -16.41 1.71 0.80
N LEU A 102 -15.59 0.65 0.74
CA LEU A 102 -15.08 0.11 -0.53
C LEU A 102 -16.11 -0.81 -1.17
N SER A 103 -16.40 -0.59 -2.45
CA SER A 103 -17.28 -1.43 -3.27
C SER A 103 -16.66 -2.79 -3.60
N GLY A 104 -15.33 -2.91 -3.50
CA GLY A 104 -14.62 -4.16 -3.69
C GLY A 104 -13.11 -4.01 -3.47
N ALA A 105 -12.43 -5.14 -3.27
CA ALA A 105 -11.01 -5.14 -3.01
C ALA A 105 -10.30 -6.35 -3.64
N VAL A 106 -9.04 -6.17 -4.04
CA VAL A 106 -8.18 -7.21 -4.60
C VAL A 106 -6.88 -7.31 -3.78
N SER A 107 -6.59 -8.51 -3.29
CA SER A 107 -5.38 -8.83 -2.53
C SER A 107 -4.42 -9.65 -3.40
N MET A 108 -3.22 -9.12 -3.67
CA MET A 108 -2.23 -9.76 -4.56
C MET A 108 -0.93 -10.06 -3.82
N CYS A 109 -0.45 -11.29 -3.98
CA CYS A 109 0.81 -11.76 -3.38
C CYS A 109 0.91 -11.46 -1.88
N ASN A 110 -0.22 -11.59 -1.17
CA ASN A 110 -0.34 -11.19 0.22
C ASN A 110 0.37 -12.19 1.17
N PRO A 111 1.34 -11.76 1.98
CA PRO A 111 1.83 -12.56 3.09
C PRO A 111 0.79 -12.54 4.23
N PHE A 112 -0.21 -13.43 4.18
CA PHE A 112 -1.28 -13.50 5.19
C PHE A 112 -0.75 -13.78 6.60
N ASN A 113 0.21 -14.71 6.71
CA ASN A 113 0.92 -14.98 7.95
C ASN A 113 2.31 -14.34 7.89
N LEU A 114 2.46 -13.19 8.54
CA LEU A 114 3.71 -12.45 8.56
C LEU A 114 4.83 -13.16 9.31
N VAL A 115 4.50 -14.02 10.29
CA VAL A 115 5.50 -14.79 11.04
C VAL A 115 6.13 -15.84 10.14
N ILE A 116 5.30 -16.63 9.45
CA ILE A 116 5.80 -17.63 8.48
C ILE A 116 6.52 -16.93 7.33
N ALA A 117 5.99 -15.81 6.85
CA ALA A 117 6.65 -15.05 5.79
C ALA A 117 8.05 -14.58 6.22
N ASP A 118 8.21 -14.04 7.43
CA ASP A 118 9.51 -13.64 7.99
C ASP A 118 10.46 -14.84 8.13
N GLU A 119 10.01 -15.96 8.67
CA GLU A 119 10.83 -17.17 8.74
C GLU A 119 11.32 -17.62 7.36
N ASP A 120 10.49 -17.52 6.33
CA ASP A 120 10.84 -17.86 4.96
C ASP A 120 11.74 -16.82 4.28
N PHE A 121 11.70 -15.55 4.70
CA PHE A 121 12.61 -14.50 4.23
C PHE A 121 14.07 -14.84 4.54
N HIS A 122 14.33 -15.49 5.66
CA HIS A 122 15.68 -15.84 6.13
C HIS A 122 16.25 -17.13 5.50
N LYS A 123 15.52 -17.76 4.57
CA LYS A 123 15.89 -19.05 3.97
C LYS A 123 16.39 -18.91 2.53
N GLY A 124 17.51 -19.57 2.23
CA GLY A 124 18.01 -19.75 0.86
C GLY A 124 18.21 -18.44 0.09
N PHE A 125 17.65 -18.37 -1.12
CA PHE A 125 17.75 -17.19 -2.00
C PHE A 125 16.95 -15.97 -1.50
N ASN A 126 15.97 -16.16 -0.60
CA ASN A 126 15.16 -15.07 -0.07
C ASN A 126 15.98 -14.07 0.76
N ASN A 127 17.13 -14.50 1.30
CA ASN A 127 18.08 -13.64 2.00
C ASN A 127 18.55 -12.45 1.16
N ILE A 128 18.60 -12.59 -0.17
CA ILE A 128 18.95 -11.48 -1.07
C ILE A 128 17.83 -10.44 -1.06
N TYR A 129 16.59 -10.91 -1.12
CA TYR A 129 15.39 -10.06 -1.11
C TYR A 129 15.19 -9.40 0.25
N ASP A 130 15.36 -10.13 1.36
CA ASP A 130 15.35 -9.58 2.71
C ASP A 130 16.38 -8.45 2.89
N ARG A 131 17.64 -8.72 2.53
CA ARG A 131 18.70 -7.70 2.61
C ARG A 131 18.40 -6.46 1.77
N ALA A 132 17.81 -6.63 0.58
CA ALA A 132 17.41 -5.53 -0.27
C ALA A 132 16.29 -4.69 0.39
N LEU A 133 15.25 -5.32 0.92
CA LEU A 133 14.17 -4.62 1.64
C LEU A 133 14.66 -3.90 2.89
N ALA A 134 15.50 -4.56 3.69
CA ALA A 134 16.12 -3.98 4.88
C ALA A 134 16.99 -2.77 4.54
N ASN A 135 17.75 -2.83 3.44
CA ASN A 135 18.52 -1.69 2.95
C ASN A 135 17.62 -0.51 2.54
N SER A 136 16.55 -0.78 1.80
CA SER A 136 15.57 0.23 1.38
C SER A 136 14.89 0.89 2.59
N LEU A 137 14.48 0.11 3.59
CA LEU A 137 13.91 0.63 4.84
C LEU A 137 14.91 1.50 5.60
N ARG A 138 16.16 1.04 5.74
CA ARG A 138 17.23 1.82 6.37
C ARG A 138 17.48 3.14 5.64
N ALA A 139 17.41 3.16 4.32
CA ALA A 139 17.56 4.38 3.53
C ALA A 139 16.41 5.38 3.80
N ILE A 140 15.16 4.91 3.84
CA ILE A 140 14.01 5.74 4.20
C ILE A 140 14.16 6.29 5.62
N PHE A 141 14.57 5.45 6.57
CA PHE A 141 14.78 5.86 7.95
C PHE A 141 15.88 6.93 8.05
N LYS A 142 17.09 6.67 7.53
CA LYS A 142 18.21 7.61 7.56
C LYS A 142 17.87 8.97 6.94
N LYS A 143 17.12 8.99 5.83
CA LYS A 143 16.67 10.22 5.16
C LYS A 143 15.76 11.09 6.04
N ASN A 144 15.03 10.48 6.97
CA ASN A 144 14.03 11.17 7.79
C ASN A 144 14.40 11.22 9.29
N PHE A 145 15.48 10.55 9.70
CA PHE A 145 15.90 10.44 11.11
C PHE A 145 16.22 11.80 11.74
N ILE A 146 16.84 12.73 11.00
CA ILE A 146 17.24 14.05 11.51
C ILE A 146 16.03 14.99 11.71
N LYS A 147 14.82 14.58 11.28
CA LYS A 147 13.63 15.43 11.35
C LYS A 147 12.88 15.32 12.68
N PHE A 148 13.29 14.44 13.59
CA PHE A 148 12.66 14.19 14.88
C PHE A 148 13.69 13.96 15.97
#